data_AF-A0A9E2GAI8-F1
#
_entry.id   AF-A0A9E2GAI8-F1
#
_cell.length_a   1.000
_cell.length_b   1.000
_cell.length_c   1.000
_cell.angle_alpha   90.00
_cell.angle_beta   90.00
_cell.angle_gamma   90.00
#
_symmetry.space_group_name_H-M   'P 1'
#
loop_
_entity.id
_entity.type
_entity.pdbx_description
1 polymer ?
#
loop_
_entity_poly.entity_id
_entity_poly.type
_entity_poly.pdbx_seq_one_letter_code
_entity_poly.pdbx_strand_id
1 'polypeptide(L)'
;MNTWSAEFKRLMSYDKVNFIMHCLKVGFIFLFLIGLVMPFVVGVNINNGRVSMAGLVGGVFYTLPIAVFLVLYVFMVLSKKTKVADLIFKLSSAVGFITILWGFILFFVGFNPNGVDLGTGMMFMILFNACMWYIVFAEKKVSTFVSKYTKSNVSSQDNRIEASKEE
;
A
#
# COMPACT_ATOMS: atom_id res chain seq x y z
N MET A 1 12.89 -22.85 17.20
CA MET A 1 11.80 -22.50 16.26
C MET A 1 12.02 -21.06 15.81
N ASN A 2 12.09 -20.78 14.51
CA ASN A 2 12.49 -19.46 14.00
C ASN A 2 11.43 -18.41 14.37
N THR A 3 11.82 -17.29 15.00
CA THR A 3 10.91 -16.31 15.65
C THR A 3 9.81 -15.79 14.71
N TRP A 4 10.11 -15.73 13.42
CA TRP A 4 9.25 -15.24 12.35
C TRP A 4 8.13 -16.22 12.03
N SER A 5 8.44 -17.52 12.01
CA SER A 5 7.46 -18.59 11.78
C SER A 5 6.45 -18.70 12.91
N ALA A 6 6.89 -18.44 14.15
CA ALA A 6 6.02 -18.42 15.32
C ALA A 6 5.06 -17.22 15.26
N GLU A 7 5.55 -16.05 14.83
CA GLU A 7 4.70 -14.85 14.73
C GLU A 7 3.67 -14.93 13.61
N PHE A 8 4.07 -15.45 12.45
CA PHE A 8 3.14 -15.69 11.36
C PHE A 8 2.02 -16.67 11.76
N LYS A 9 2.37 -17.77 12.43
CA LYS A 9 1.40 -18.73 12.98
C LYS A 9 0.47 -18.09 14.02
N ARG A 10 1.01 -17.20 14.87
CA ARG A 10 0.23 -16.45 15.87
C ARG A 10 -0.83 -15.59 15.20
N LEU A 11 -0.43 -14.77 14.21
CA LEU A 11 -1.34 -13.88 13.48
C LEU A 11 -2.42 -14.68 12.74
N MET A 12 -2.06 -15.75 12.05
CA MET A 12 -3.01 -16.57 11.30
C MET A 12 -4.05 -17.28 12.19
N SER A 13 -3.65 -17.67 13.41
CA SER A 13 -4.48 -18.55 14.26
C SER A 13 -5.29 -17.78 15.30
N TYR A 14 -4.69 -16.76 15.94
CA TYR A 14 -5.26 -16.07 17.09
C TYR A 14 -5.76 -14.66 16.78
N ASP A 15 -5.22 -14.01 15.74
CA ASP A 15 -5.52 -12.61 15.42
C ASP A 15 -5.83 -12.42 13.94
N LYS A 16 -6.85 -13.15 13.49
CA LYS A 16 -7.26 -13.23 12.08
C LYS A 16 -7.60 -11.86 11.49
N VAL A 17 -8.18 -10.97 12.29
CA VAL A 17 -8.54 -9.61 11.87
C VAL A 17 -7.28 -8.81 11.55
N ASN A 18 -6.30 -8.76 12.46
CA ASN A 18 -5.06 -8.04 12.19
C ASN A 18 -4.24 -8.70 11.07
N PHE A 19 -4.27 -10.03 10.96
CA PHE A 19 -3.64 -10.73 9.84
C PHE A 19 -4.24 -10.30 8.49
N ILE A 20 -5.57 -10.27 8.36
CA ILE A 20 -6.25 -9.83 7.14
C ILE A 20 -5.96 -8.35 6.87
N MET A 21 -5.94 -7.50 7.89
CA MET A 21 -5.57 -6.09 7.74
C MET A 21 -4.15 -5.92 7.20
N HIS A 22 -3.18 -6.68 7.71
CA HIS A 22 -1.81 -6.68 7.17
C HIS A 22 -1.76 -7.21 5.74
N CYS A 23 -2.52 -8.26 5.41
CA CYS A 23 -2.62 -8.76 4.04
C CYS A 23 -3.22 -7.73 3.08
N LEU A 24 -4.25 -6.99 3.50
CA LEU A 24 -4.82 -5.89 2.72
C LEU A 24 -3.79 -4.78 2.49
N LYS A 25 -3.09 -4.34 3.55
CA LYS A 25 -2.04 -3.31 3.47
C LYS A 25 -0.92 -3.73 2.49
N VAL A 26 -0.42 -4.96 2.60
CA VAL A 26 0.56 -5.54 1.66
C VAL A 26 0.00 -5.61 0.23
N GLY A 27 -1.22 -6.10 0.07
CA GLY A 27 -1.89 -6.24 -1.22
C GLY A 27 -2.05 -4.91 -1.93
N PHE A 28 -2.48 -3.85 -1.24
CA PHE A 28 -2.63 -2.53 -1.84
C PHE A 28 -1.30 -1.87 -2.22
N ILE A 29 -0.25 -1.99 -1.39
CA ILE A 29 1.09 -1.51 -1.78
C ILE A 29 1.58 -2.26 -3.02
N PHE A 30 1.40 -3.58 -3.07
CA PHE A 30 1.84 -4.39 -4.20
C PHE A 30 1.06 -4.08 -5.48
N LEU A 31 -0.26 -3.91 -5.40
CA LEU A 31 -1.10 -3.52 -6.53
C LEU A 31 -0.78 -2.10 -7.02
N PHE A 32 -0.45 -1.17 -6.13
CA PHE A 32 0.07 0.14 -6.49
C PHE A 32 1.41 0.04 -7.23
N LEU A 33 2.31 -0.82 -6.77
CA LEU A 33 3.60 -1.11 -7.43
C LEU A 33 3.38 -1.69 -8.85
N ILE A 34 2.42 -2.59 -9.04
CA ILE A 34 2.05 -3.08 -10.37
C ILE A 34 1.54 -1.92 -11.24
N GLY A 35 0.71 -1.03 -10.70
CA GLY A 35 0.24 0.16 -11.41
C GLY A 35 1.38 1.06 -11.89
N LEU A 36 2.44 1.20 -11.09
CA LEU A 36 3.66 1.94 -11.47
C LEU A 36 4.44 1.26 -12.60
N VAL A 37 4.49 -0.08 -12.61
CA VAL A 37 5.29 -0.85 -13.58
C VAL A 37 4.54 -1.09 -14.90
N MET A 38 3.20 -1.14 -14.86
CA MET A 38 2.35 -1.46 -16.02
C MET A 38 2.61 -0.61 -17.28
N PRO A 39 2.83 0.72 -17.19
CA PRO A 39 3.17 1.55 -18.35
C PRO A 39 4.47 1.14 -19.07
N PHE A 40 5.36 0.40 -18.41
CA PHE A 40 6.61 -0.09 -19.01
C PHE A 40 6.45 -1.48 -19.65
N VAL A 41 5.41 -2.23 -19.28
CA VAL A 41 5.16 -3.61 -19.76
C VAL A 41 4.31 -3.63 -21.03
N VAL A 42 3.30 -2.76 -21.12
CA VAL A 42 2.32 -2.75 -22.22
C VAL A 42 2.85 -1.99 -23.46
N GLY A 43 4.13 -1.61 -23.44
CA GLY A 43 4.75 -0.73 -24.42
C GLY A 43 4.76 0.69 -23.89
N VAL A 44 5.94 1.31 -23.89
CA VAL A 44 6.07 2.74 -23.64
C VAL A 44 5.13 3.39 -24.63
N ASN A 45 4.08 4.09 -24.19
CA ASN A 45 3.34 4.97 -25.09
C ASN A 45 4.38 5.98 -25.59
N ILE A 46 4.95 5.69 -26.77
CA ILE A 46 5.95 6.50 -27.42
C ILE A 46 5.18 7.72 -27.89
N ASN A 47 5.08 8.69 -27.00
CA ASN A 47 4.58 9.99 -27.37
C ASN A 47 5.54 10.57 -28.42
N ASN A 48 5.09 10.63 -29.67
CA ASN A 48 5.80 11.19 -30.82
C ASN A 48 7.23 10.67 -31.03
N GLY A 49 7.43 9.35 -31.09
CA GLY A 49 8.74 8.78 -31.45
C GLY A 49 9.85 8.92 -30.38
N ARG A 50 9.55 9.47 -29.19
CA ARG A 50 10.53 9.65 -28.12
C ARG A 50 10.12 8.90 -26.86
N VAL A 51 10.90 7.87 -26.50
CA VAL A 51 10.93 7.36 -25.13
C VAL A 51 11.50 8.50 -24.28
N SER A 52 10.65 9.22 -23.57
CA SER A 52 11.15 10.20 -22.60
C SER A 52 11.97 9.43 -21.56
N MET A 53 13.29 9.58 -21.57
CA MET A 53 14.17 9.04 -20.54
C MET A 53 13.74 9.51 -19.14
N ALA A 54 13.04 10.65 -19.03
CA ALA A 54 12.44 11.11 -17.78
C ALA A 54 11.34 10.17 -17.24
N GLY A 55 10.64 9.42 -18.12
CA GLY A 55 9.68 8.40 -17.73
C GLY A 55 10.34 7.15 -17.16
N LEU A 56 11.48 6.72 -17.73
CA LEU A 56 12.23 5.53 -17.28
C LEU A 56 13.01 5.81 -15.98
N VAL A 57 13.73 6.93 -15.93
CA VAL A 57 14.53 7.33 -14.76
C VAL A 57 13.61 7.72 -13.61
N GLY A 58 12.57 8.52 -13.85
CA GLY A 58 11.54 8.84 -12.85
C GLY A 58 10.81 7.58 -12.36
N GLY A 59 10.42 6.68 -13.27
CA GLY A 59 9.76 5.42 -12.94
C GLY A 59 10.56 4.58 -11.94
N VAL A 60 11.86 4.40 -12.16
CA VAL A 60 12.73 3.64 -11.23
C VAL A 60 12.87 4.36 -9.88
N PHE A 61 13.03 5.69 -9.88
CA PHE A 61 13.16 6.47 -8.64
C PHE A 61 11.91 6.44 -7.76
N TYR A 62 10.71 6.25 -8.32
CA TYR A 62 9.48 6.11 -7.53
C TYR A 62 9.12 4.65 -7.22
N THR A 63 9.44 3.72 -8.13
CA THR A 63 9.16 2.29 -7.97
C THR A 63 10.02 1.67 -6.88
N LEU A 64 11.32 2.01 -6.82
CA LEU A 64 12.26 1.41 -5.89
C LEU A 64 11.97 1.73 -4.42
N PRO A 65 11.67 2.98 -4.02
CA PRO A 65 11.26 3.28 -2.64
C PRO A 65 9.98 2.55 -2.22
N ILE A 66 8.99 2.43 -3.11
CA ILE A 66 7.75 1.70 -2.81
C ILE A 66 8.02 0.20 -2.63
N ALA A 67 8.87 -0.40 -3.48
CA ALA A 67 9.28 -1.79 -3.33
C ALA A 67 10.05 -2.01 -2.02
N VAL A 68 10.95 -1.09 -1.65
CA VAL A 68 11.67 -1.12 -0.36
C VAL A 68 10.70 -1.00 0.81
N PHE A 69 9.72 -0.09 0.75
CA PHE A 69 8.69 0.03 1.79
C PHE A 69 7.82 -1.21 1.92
N LEU A 70 7.48 -1.89 0.83
CA LEU A 70 6.77 -3.16 0.86
C LEU A 70 7.55 -4.21 1.67
N VAL A 71 8.84 -4.39 1.35
CA VAL A 71 9.70 -5.37 2.05
C VAL A 71 9.89 -4.97 3.51
N LEU A 72 10.16 -3.69 3.79
CA LEU A 72 10.31 -3.19 5.16
C LEU A 72 9.02 -3.32 5.97
N TYR A 73 7.85 -3.10 5.35
CA TYR A 73 6.56 -3.27 6.00
C TYR A 73 6.39 -4.72 6.46
N VAL A 74 6.56 -5.68 5.54
CA VAL A 74 6.45 -7.12 5.85
C VAL A 74 7.45 -7.51 6.95
N PHE A 75 8.69 -7.04 6.85
CA PHE A 75 9.72 -7.28 7.86
C PHE A 75 9.32 -6.77 9.25
N MET A 76 8.78 -5.55 9.34
CA MET A 76 8.39 -4.96 10.63
C MET A 76 7.16 -5.64 11.23
N VAL A 77 6.20 -6.07 10.41
CA VAL A 77 5.05 -6.89 10.85
C VAL A 77 5.55 -8.21 11.46
N LEU A 78 6.43 -8.94 10.76
CA LEU A 78 6.99 -10.20 11.25
C LEU A 78 7.89 -10.02 12.48
N SER A 79 8.49 -8.84 12.65
CA SER A 79 9.32 -8.47 13.81
C SER A 79 8.53 -7.92 15.00
N LYS A 80 7.19 -8.02 14.99
CA LYS A 80 6.27 -7.49 16.04
C LYS A 80 6.34 -5.98 16.25
N LYS A 81 6.91 -5.22 15.32
CA LYS A 81 7.02 -3.75 15.40
C LYS A 81 5.83 -3.08 14.69
N THR A 82 4.61 -3.35 15.16
CA THR A 82 3.36 -2.92 14.50
C THR A 82 3.27 -1.40 14.30
N LYS A 83 3.63 -0.60 15.31
CA LYS A 83 3.66 0.88 15.20
C LYS A 83 4.58 1.37 14.08
N VAL A 84 5.73 0.72 13.91
CA VAL A 84 6.70 1.06 12.86
C VAL A 84 6.19 0.60 11.50
N ALA A 85 5.57 -0.58 11.43
CA ALA A 85 4.92 -1.05 10.21
C ALA A 85 3.82 -0.08 9.75
N ASP A 86 2.97 0.40 10.65
CA ASP A 86 1.92 1.38 10.29
C ASP A 86 2.49 2.71 9.83
N LEU A 87 3.62 3.15 10.42
CA LEU A 87 4.33 4.33 9.95
C LEU A 87 4.86 4.12 8.52
N ILE A 88 5.46 2.95 8.23
CA ILE A 88 5.93 2.59 6.88
C ILE A 88 4.76 2.56 5.89
N PHE A 89 3.60 2.03 6.27
CA PHE A 89 2.41 2.03 5.41
C PHE A 89 1.95 3.46 5.06
N LYS A 90 1.91 4.36 6.06
CA LYS A 90 1.58 5.78 5.84
C LYS A 90 2.60 6.47 4.94
N LEU A 91 3.90 6.22 5.17
CA LEU A 91 4.99 6.71 4.32
C LEU A 91 4.83 6.23 2.87
N SER A 92 4.54 4.95 2.66
CA SER A 92 4.30 4.40 1.32
C SER A 92 3.09 5.06 0.62
N SER A 93 2.02 5.36 1.38
CA SER A 93 0.84 6.06 0.86
C SER A 93 1.18 7.49 0.43
N ALA A 94 1.95 8.21 1.26
CA ALA A 94 2.38 9.57 1.00
C ALA A 94 3.34 9.66 -0.21
N VAL A 95 4.33 8.76 -0.30
CA VAL A 95 5.23 8.70 -1.46
C VAL A 95 4.47 8.32 -2.72
N GLY A 96 3.51 7.40 -2.64
CA GLY A 96 2.63 7.09 -3.75
C GLY A 96 1.79 8.30 -4.21
N PHE A 97 1.30 9.11 -3.28
CA PHE A 97 0.55 10.32 -3.60
C PHE A 97 1.43 11.38 -4.28
N ILE A 98 2.65 11.60 -3.80
CA ILE A 98 3.63 12.48 -4.44
C ILE A 98 3.95 11.99 -5.86
N THR A 99 4.06 10.67 -6.05
CA THR A 99 4.31 10.07 -7.36
C THR A 99 3.15 10.34 -8.33
N ILE A 100 1.90 10.20 -7.86
CA ILE A 100 0.71 10.53 -8.66
C ILE A 100 0.70 12.02 -9.02
N LEU A 101 0.94 12.92 -8.06
CA LEU A 101 0.99 14.37 -8.30
C LEU A 101 2.06 14.72 -9.34
N TRP A 102 3.24 14.13 -9.23
CA TRP A 102 4.30 14.32 -10.21
C TRP A 102 3.88 13.83 -11.61
N GLY A 103 3.24 12.67 -11.69
CA GLY A 103 2.66 12.16 -12.94
C GLY A 103 1.64 13.13 -13.56
N PHE A 104 0.77 13.74 -12.74
CA PHE A 104 -0.16 14.77 -13.19
C PHE A 104 0.54 16.04 -13.69
N ILE A 105 1.57 16.54 -13.00
CA ILE A 105 2.32 17.73 -13.44
C ILE A 105 2.95 17.48 -14.82
N LEU A 106 3.58 16.32 -15.01
CA LEU A 106 4.14 15.93 -16.30
C LEU A 106 3.08 15.83 -17.41
N PHE A 107 1.87 15.39 -17.06
CA PHE A 107 0.73 15.34 -17.97
C PHE A 107 0.31 16.75 -18.43
N PHE A 108 0.17 17.71 -17.51
CA PHE A 108 -0.26 19.07 -17.81
C PHE A 108 0.80 19.93 -18.52
N VAL A 109 2.09 19.74 -18.21
CA VAL A 109 3.17 20.54 -18.79
C VAL A 109 3.63 20.01 -20.15
N GLY A 110 3.44 18.71 -20.43
CA GLY A 110 4.08 18.02 -21.55
C GLY A 110 3.18 17.53 -22.69
N PHE A 111 1.86 17.44 -22.53
CA PHE A 111 1.03 16.70 -23.49
C PHE A 111 -0.12 17.49 -24.14
N ASN A 112 -0.16 17.36 -25.47
CA ASN A 112 -1.11 17.94 -26.41
C ASN A 112 -2.56 17.65 -25.99
N PRO A 113 -3.46 18.66 -25.85
CA PRO A 113 -4.80 18.50 -25.29
C PRO A 113 -5.77 17.61 -26.10
N ASN A 114 -5.38 17.12 -27.28
CA ASN A 114 -6.30 16.49 -28.23
C ASN A 114 -6.25 14.96 -28.32
N GLY A 115 -5.64 14.24 -27.37
CA GLY A 115 -5.64 12.77 -27.46
C GLY A 115 -4.87 12.01 -26.39
N VAL A 116 -4.98 12.41 -25.12
CA VAL A 116 -4.26 11.72 -24.04
C VAL A 116 -5.22 10.85 -23.25
N ASP A 117 -5.33 9.58 -23.64
CA ASP A 117 -5.94 8.57 -22.79
C ASP A 117 -5.11 8.42 -21.51
N LEU A 118 -5.75 8.63 -20.36
CA LEU A 118 -5.21 8.26 -19.06
C LEU A 118 -4.92 6.75 -19.10
N GLY A 119 -3.65 6.39 -19.29
CA GLY A 119 -3.23 5.01 -19.37
C GLY A 119 -3.74 4.21 -18.17
N THR A 120 -4.18 2.98 -18.40
CA THR A 120 -4.76 2.09 -17.38
C THR A 120 -3.92 2.01 -16.11
N GLY A 121 -2.58 2.04 -16.23
CA GLY A 121 -1.66 2.10 -15.09
C GLY A 121 -1.88 3.30 -14.16
N MET A 122 -2.18 4.49 -14.70
CA MET A 122 -2.47 5.69 -13.90
C MET A 122 -3.80 5.58 -13.15
N MET A 123 -4.81 4.97 -13.77
CA MET A 123 -6.08 4.68 -13.08
C MET A 123 -5.86 3.69 -11.91
N PHE A 124 -5.07 2.63 -12.12
CA PHE A 124 -4.74 1.67 -11.06
C PHE A 124 -3.95 2.33 -9.92
N MET A 125 -2.96 3.18 -10.25
CA MET A 125 -2.20 3.93 -9.23
C MET A 125 -3.11 4.80 -8.38
N ILE A 126 -3.99 5.59 -9.00
CA ILE A 126 -4.93 6.46 -8.29
C ILE A 126 -5.88 5.64 -7.41
N LEU A 127 -6.48 4.57 -7.97
CA LEU A 127 -7.42 3.72 -7.26
C LEU A 127 -6.78 3.08 -6.03
N PHE A 128 -5.62 2.44 -6.18
CA PHE A 128 -4.98 1.74 -5.07
C PHE A 128 -4.38 2.70 -4.04
N ASN A 129 -3.87 3.86 -4.46
CA ASN A 129 -3.45 4.90 -3.51
C ASN A 129 -4.64 5.43 -2.70
N ALA A 130 -5.80 5.64 -3.34
CA ALA A 130 -7.03 6.02 -2.65
C ALA A 130 -7.48 4.93 -1.65
N CYS A 131 -7.37 3.65 -2.01
CA CYS A 131 -7.62 2.54 -1.08
C CYS A 131 -6.65 2.56 0.11
N MET A 132 -5.36 2.85 -0.12
CA MET A 132 -4.37 2.97 0.96
C MET A 132 -4.73 4.11 1.92
N TRP A 133 -5.07 5.30 1.41
CA TRP A 133 -5.53 6.42 2.22
C TRP A 133 -6.83 6.12 2.96
N TYR A 134 -7.75 5.40 2.33
CA TYR A 134 -8.97 4.95 2.99
C TYR A 134 -8.65 4.06 4.19
N ILE A 135 -7.69 3.14 4.09
CA ILE A 135 -7.22 2.36 5.25
C ILE A 135 -6.59 3.27 6.30
N VAL A 136 -5.76 4.25 5.91
CA VAL A 136 -5.11 5.18 6.85
C VAL A 136 -6.12 5.99 7.66
N PHE A 137 -7.16 6.53 7.02
CA PHE A 137 -8.15 7.39 7.69
C PHE A 137 -9.30 6.62 8.33
N ALA A 138 -9.69 5.48 7.77
CA ALA A 138 -10.85 4.71 8.19
C ALA A 138 -10.47 3.36 8.82
N GLU A 139 -9.27 3.23 9.40
CA GLU A 139 -8.75 1.97 9.95
C GLU A 139 -9.75 1.25 10.87
N LYS A 140 -10.40 1.98 11.79
CA LYS A 140 -11.44 1.43 12.68
C LYS A 140 -12.63 0.86 11.91
N LYS A 141 -13.09 1.54 10.86
CA LYS A 141 -14.22 1.09 10.02
C LYS A 141 -13.84 -0.15 9.23
N VAL A 142 -12.64 -0.19 8.66
CA VAL A 142 -12.14 -1.35 7.91
C VAL A 142 -11.96 -2.55 8.83
N SER A 143 -11.38 -2.36 10.02
CA SER A 143 -11.24 -3.43 11.03
C SER A 143 -12.60 -3.97 11.48
N THR A 144 -13.57 -3.08 11.73
CA THR A 144 -14.95 -3.48 12.06
C THR A 144 -15.58 -4.30 10.92
N PHE A 145 -15.42 -3.85 9.68
CA PHE A 145 -15.89 -4.58 8.51
C PHE A 145 -15.25 -5.97 8.42
N VAL A 146 -13.92 -6.07 8.53
CA VAL A 146 -13.20 -7.35 8.51
C VAL A 146 -13.69 -8.28 9.62
N SER A 147 -13.86 -7.78 10.84
CA SER A 147 -14.32 -8.57 11.99
C SER A 147 -15.71 -9.18 11.76
N LYS A 148 -16.61 -8.45 11.08
CA LYS A 148 -17.95 -8.92 10.72
C LYS A 148 -17.91 -10.14 9.81
N TYR A 149 -16.97 -10.18 8.87
CA TYR A 149 -16.81 -11.31 7.93
C TYR A 149 -16.00 -12.47 8.52
N THR A 150 -15.09 -12.21 9.46
CA THR A 150 -14.32 -13.28 10.11
C THR A 150 -15.04 -13.97 11.26
N LYS A 151 -16.26 -13.51 11.64
CA LYS A 151 -16.98 -13.95 12.86
C LYS A 151 -16.05 -13.97 14.09
N SER A 152 -15.06 -13.09 14.10
CA SER A 152 -14.11 -12.99 15.20
C SER A 152 -14.78 -12.15 16.27
N ASN A 153 -15.13 -12.77 17.40
CA ASN A 153 -15.61 -12.03 18.57
C ASN A 153 -14.45 -11.16 19.08
N VAL A 154 -14.43 -9.89 18.68
CA VAL A 154 -13.47 -8.86 19.12
C VAL A 154 -13.58 -8.58 20.64
N SER A 155 -14.57 -9.17 21.34
CA SER A 155 -14.94 -8.85 22.73
C SER A 155 -13.92 -9.25 23.82
N SER A 156 -12.72 -9.73 23.48
CA SER A 156 -11.75 -10.21 24.48
C SER A 156 -10.44 -9.41 24.54
N GLN A 157 -10.23 -8.43 23.64
CA GLN A 157 -9.02 -7.60 23.64
C GLN A 157 -9.20 -6.25 24.34
N ASP A 158 -10.39 -5.63 24.28
CA ASP A 158 -10.67 -4.40 25.04
C ASP A 158 -10.66 -4.63 26.56
N ASN A 159 -11.19 -5.77 27.04
CA ASN A 159 -11.18 -6.11 28.47
C ASN A 159 -9.77 -6.34 29.05
N ARG A 160 -8.77 -6.67 28.22
CA ARG A 160 -7.38 -6.84 28.69
C ARG A 160 -6.61 -5.52 28.76
N ILE A 161 -6.99 -4.52 27.96
CA ILE A 161 -6.35 -3.20 27.97
C ILE A 161 -6.87 -2.38 29.17
N GLU A 162 -8.14 -2.52 29.55
CA GLU A 162 -8.70 -1.91 30.76
C GLU A 162 -8.14 -2.54 32.04
N ALA A 163 -8.07 -3.88 32.14
CA ALA A 163 -7.49 -4.56 33.30
C ALA A 163 -6.00 -4.24 33.53
N SER A 164 -5.23 -3.93 32.48
CA SER A 164 -3.80 -3.55 32.61
C SER A 164 -3.55 -2.08 32.97
N LYS A 165 -4.61 -1.27 33.05
CA LYS A 165 -4.54 0.13 33.51
C LYS A 165 -5.02 0.30 34.95
N GLU A 166 -5.60 -0.74 35.54
CA GLU A 166 -6.09 -0.79 36.92
C GLU A 166 -5.13 -1.52 37.89
N GLU A 167 -4.00 -2.04 37.39
CA GLU A 167 -2.83 -2.47 38.19
C GLU A 167 -1.72 -1.42 38.16
#